data_AF-A0A8S0FRD8-F1
#
_entry.id   AF-A0A8S0FRD8-F1
#
_cell.length_a   1.000
_cell.length_b   1.000
_cell.length_c   1.000
_cell.angle_alpha   90.00
_cell.angle_beta   90.00
_cell.angle_gamma   90.00
#
_symmetry.space_group_name_H-M   'P 1'
#
loop_
_entity.id
_entity.type
_entity.pdbx_description
1 polymer ?
#
loop_
_entity_poly.entity_id
_entity_poly.type
_entity_poly.pdbx_seq_one_letter_code
_entity_poly.pdbx_strand_id
1 'polypeptide(L)'
;MYLGGPLGLMSIGLMAILVRGLGLLMLGVASTAGQLLGSVLIDVLIPSLGNTVYLVTIIGTLFALVGAIVTTIPEYRTSKTMKKMEV
;
A
#
# COMPACT_ATOMS: atom_id res chain seq x y z
N MET A 1 17.37 14.12 -18.88
CA MET A 1 17.36 13.30 -17.64
C MET A 1 17.77 14.13 -16.41
N TYR A 2 17.13 15.29 -16.17
CA TYR A 2 17.46 16.17 -15.02
C TYR A 2 16.41 16.14 -13.90
N LEU A 3 15.24 15.54 -14.17
CA LEU A 3 14.12 15.54 -13.23
C LEU A 3 14.16 14.37 -12.22
N GLY A 4 14.98 13.34 -12.48
CA GLY A 4 15.04 12.14 -11.65
C GLY A 4 15.54 12.41 -10.22
N GLY A 5 16.55 13.27 -10.07
CA GLY A 5 17.08 13.65 -8.75
C GLY A 5 16.03 14.33 -7.86
N PRO A 6 15.42 15.44 -8.32
CA PRO A 6 14.35 16.12 -7.58
C PRO A 6 13.13 15.22 -7.31
N LEU A 7 12.67 14.45 -8.30
CA LEU A 7 11.51 13.57 -8.14
C LEU A 7 11.77 12.43 -7.13
N GLY A 8 12.98 11.87 -7.13
CA GLY A 8 13.37 10.84 -6.17
C GLY A 8 13.40 11.37 -4.73
N LEU A 9 14.00 12.55 -4.52
CA LEU A 9 14.01 13.23 -3.22
C LEU A 9 12.59 13.51 -2.72
N MET A 10 11.70 13.98 -3.60
CA MET A 10 10.31 14.24 -3.27
C MET A 10 9.56 12.95 -2.88
N SER A 11 9.79 11.85 -3.61
CA SER A 11 9.18 10.55 -3.29
C SER A 11 9.62 10.02 -1.92
N ILE A 12 10.92 10.05 -1.63
CA ILE A 12 11.45 9.56 -0.34
C ILE A 12 10.99 10.47 0.80
N GLY A 13 10.97 11.79 0.58
CA GLY A 13 10.46 12.76 1.56
C GLY A 13 8.99 12.51 1.93
N LEU A 14 8.14 12.30 0.93
CA LEU A 14 6.73 11.93 1.15
C LEU A 14 6.61 10.61 1.91
N MET A 15 7.38 9.59 1.50
CA MET A 15 7.42 8.29 2.16
C MET A 15 7.77 8.46 3.65
N ALA A 16 8.82 9.23 3.96
CA ALA A 16 9.27 9.47 5.33
C ALA A 16 8.23 10.20 6.20
N ILE A 17 7.46 11.12 5.61
CA ILE A 17 6.34 11.80 6.30
C ILE A 17 5.21 10.80 6.60
N LEU A 18 4.86 9.94 5.62
CA LEU A 18 3.80 8.95 5.76
C LEU A 18 4.14 7.84 6.77
N VAL A 19 5.41 7.39 6.84
CA VAL A 19 5.87 6.38 7.81
C VAL A 19 5.61 6.82 9.26
N ARG A 20 5.73 8.12 9.58
CA ARG A 20 5.53 8.62 10.95
C ARG A 20 4.11 8.41 11.48
N GLY A 21 3.11 8.41 10.60
CA GLY A 21 1.71 8.18 10.98
C GLY A 21 1.27 6.72 10.85
N LEU A 22 1.73 6.02 9.81
CA LEU A 22 1.23 4.69 9.44
C LEU A 22 2.11 3.54 9.97
N GLY A 23 3.39 3.80 10.26
CA GLY A 23 4.39 2.76 10.48
C GLY A 23 4.87 2.12 9.17
N LEU A 24 6.02 1.45 9.22
CA LEU A 24 6.69 0.92 8.02
C LEU A 24 5.91 -0.24 7.37
N LEU A 25 5.30 -1.12 8.19
CA LEU A 25 4.58 -2.30 7.70
C LEU A 25 3.31 -1.93 6.95
N MET A 26 2.45 -1.08 7.53
CA MET A 26 1.23 -0.63 6.87
C MET A 26 1.55 0.17 5.61
N LEU A 27 2.60 1.00 5.62
CA LEU A 27 2.99 1.75 4.45
C LEU A 27 3.40 0.84 3.28
N GLY A 28 4.12 -0.25 3.57
CA GLY A 28 4.47 -1.25 2.56
C GLY A 28 3.24 -1.89 1.92
N VAL A 29 2.33 -2.40 2.75
CA VAL A 29 1.09 -3.06 2.28
C VAL A 29 0.22 -2.08 1.48
N ALA A 30 0.04 -0.85 1.99
CA ALA A 30 -0.74 0.19 1.31
C ALA A 30 -0.10 0.61 -0.03
N SER A 31 1.24 0.72 -0.08
CA SER A 31 1.96 1.07 -1.29
C SER A 31 1.80 0.00 -2.37
N THR A 32 1.99 -1.27 -2.04
CA THR A 32 1.81 -2.37 -3.00
C THR A 32 0.35 -2.49 -3.46
N ALA A 33 -0.63 -2.33 -2.57
CA ALA A 33 -2.04 -2.32 -2.95
C ALA A 33 -2.40 -1.15 -3.89
N GLY A 34 -1.87 0.05 -3.61
CA GLY A 34 -2.03 1.23 -4.45
C GLY A 34 -1.39 1.07 -5.84
N GLN A 35 -0.22 0.41 -5.92
CA GLN A 35 0.44 0.08 -7.19
C GLN A 35 -0.39 -0.88 -8.03
N LEU A 36 -0.95 -1.95 -7.43
CA LEU A 36 -1.83 -2.89 -8.12
C LEU A 36 -3.11 -2.20 -8.61
N LEU A 37 -3.73 -1.37 -7.78
CA LEU A 37 -4.87 -0.54 -8.16
C LEU A 37 -4.56 0.37 -9.34
N GLY A 38 -3.44 1.10 -9.27
CA GLY A 38 -3.01 2.02 -10.32
C GLY A 38 -2.75 1.30 -11.65
N SER A 39 -2.13 0.11 -11.60
CA SER A 39 -1.93 -0.73 -12.77
C SER A 39 -3.26 -1.14 -13.41
N VAL A 40 -4.21 -1.65 -12.62
CA VAL A 40 -5.53 -2.04 -13.14
C VAL A 40 -6.30 -0.84 -13.68
N LEU A 41 -6.22 0.31 -13.01
CA LEU A 41 -6.88 1.53 -13.45
C LEU A 41 -6.32 2.00 -14.80
N ILE A 42 -4.99 1.95 -14.97
CA ILE A 42 -4.34 2.27 -16.25
C ILE A 42 -4.76 1.27 -17.34
N ASP A 43 -4.79 -0.03 -17.04
CA ASP A 43 -5.22 -1.05 -18.01
C ASP A 43 -6.68 -0.86 -18.47
N VAL A 44 -7.55 -0.36 -17.59
CA VAL A 44 -8.96 -0.06 -17.94
C VAL A 44 -9.10 1.26 -18.68
N LEU A 45 -8.38 2.32 -18.28
CA LEU A 45 -8.48 3.66 -18.89
C LEU A 45 -7.75 3.76 -20.23
N ILE A 46 -6.63 3.06 -20.39
CA ILE A 46 -5.81 3.03 -21.60
C ILE A 46 -5.68 1.57 -22.03
N PRO A 47 -6.73 0.98 -22.62
CA PRO A 47 -6.66 -0.39 -23.12
C PRO A 47 -5.61 -0.44 -24.23
N SER A 48 -4.46 -1.05 -23.93
CA SER A 48 -3.43 -1.29 -24.93
C SER A 48 -3.93 -2.32 -25.94
N LEU A 49 -3.72 -2.03 -27.24
CA LEU A 49 -4.09 -2.91 -28.35
C LEU A 49 -3.40 -4.28 -28.18
N GLY A 50 -4.13 -5.25 -27.61
CA GLY A 50 -3.65 -6.62 -27.40
C GLY A 50 -3.64 -7.11 -25.94
N ASN A 51 -3.82 -6.24 -24.94
CA ASN A 51 -3.86 -6.67 -23.54
C ASN A 51 -5.32 -6.78 -23.06
N THR A 52 -5.86 -8.00 -23.05
CA THR A 52 -7.16 -8.25 -22.43
C THR A 52 -6.97 -8.20 -20.92
N VAL A 53 -7.74 -7.36 -20.22
CA VAL A 53 -7.76 -7.37 -18.75
C VAL A 53 -8.23 -8.74 -18.29
N TYR A 54 -7.29 -9.55 -17.80
CA TYR A 54 -7.60 -10.88 -17.30
C TYR A 54 -8.37 -10.78 -15.99
N LEU A 55 -9.44 -11.57 -15.86
CA LEU A 55 -10.22 -11.66 -14.63
C LEU A 55 -9.36 -11.99 -13.41
N VAL A 56 -8.26 -12.75 -13.58
CA VAL A 56 -7.33 -13.06 -12.50
C VAL A 56 -6.62 -11.82 -11.94
N THR A 57 -6.31 -10.82 -12.78
CA THR A 57 -5.68 -9.57 -12.35
C THR A 57 -6.64 -8.74 -11.51
N ILE A 58 -7.91 -8.68 -11.90
CA ILE A 58 -8.96 -7.99 -11.14
C ILE A 58 -9.14 -8.66 -9.77
N ILE A 59 -9.22 -9.99 -9.73
CA ILE A 59 -9.37 -10.76 -8.48
C ILE A 59 -8.15 -10.56 -7.57
N GLY A 60 -6.93 -10.62 -8.13
CA GLY A 60 -5.69 -10.41 -7.38
C GLY A 60 -5.62 -9.01 -6.76
N THR A 61 -5.98 -7.97 -7.52
CA THR A 61 -6.03 -6.59 -7.02
C THR A 61 -7.11 -6.43 -5.93
N LEU A 62 -8.29 -7.04 -6.10
CA LEU A 62 -9.34 -7.01 -5.08
C LEU A 62 -8.87 -7.69 -3.78
N PHE A 63 -8.18 -8.82 -3.89
CA PHE A 63 -7.65 -9.54 -2.73
C PHE A 63 -6.55 -8.74 -2.00
N ALA A 64 -5.65 -8.09 -2.76
CA ALA A 64 -4.65 -7.20 -2.19
C ALA A 64 -5.27 -6.00 -1.46
N LEU A 65 -6.35 -5.43 -2.00
CA LEU A 65 -7.10 -4.36 -1.34
C LEU A 65 -7.74 -4.83 -0.04
N VAL A 66 -8.35 -6.00 -0.03
CA VAL A 66 -8.91 -6.60 1.19
C VAL A 66 -7.80 -6.80 2.23
N GLY A 67 -6.64 -7.34 1.83
CA GLY A 67 -5.49 -7.49 2.72
C GLY A 67 -4.98 -6.17 3.30
N ALA A 68 -4.97 -5.10 2.49
CA ALA A 68 -4.62 -3.76 2.95
C ALA A 68 -5.65 -3.20 3.94
N ILE A 69 -6.95 -3.38 3.68
CA ILE A 69 -8.02 -2.97 4.61
C ILE A 69 -7.89 -3.72 5.93
N VAL A 70 -7.70 -5.04 5.90
CA VAL A 70 -7.52 -5.86 7.10
C VAL A 70 -6.29 -5.40 7.90
N THR A 71 -5.20 -5.04 7.21
CA THR A 71 -3.98 -4.52 7.83
C THR A 71 -4.23 -3.21 8.58
N THR A 72 -5.17 -2.36 8.13
CA THR A 72 -5.52 -1.12 8.85
C THR A 72 -6.35 -1.34 10.11
N ILE A 73 -6.89 -2.55 10.33
CA ILE A 73 -7.63 -2.87 11.55
C ILE A 73 -6.61 -2.99 12.69
N PRO A 74 -6.61 -2.09 13.69
CA PRO A 74 -5.64 -2.13 14.76
C PRO A 74 -5.85 -3.39 15.61
N GLU A 75 -4.86 -4.29 15.61
CA GLU A 75 -4.84 -5.42 16.53
C GLU A 75 -4.58 -4.91 17.96
N TYR A 76 -5.65 -4.78 18.74
CA TYR A 76 -5.68 -4.35 20.15
C TYR A 76 -4.96 -5.31 21.12
N ARG A 77 -3.97 -6.10 20.68
CA ARG A 77 -3.48 -7.28 21.39
C ARG A 77 -2.15 -7.15 22.12
N THR A 78 -1.65 -5.94 22.41
CA THR A 78 -0.43 -5.79 23.23
C THR A 78 -0.42 -4.58 24.17
N SER A 79 -1.53 -4.28 24.85
CA SER A 79 -1.50 -3.34 25.99
C SER A 79 -1.88 -3.96 27.34
N LYS A 80 -2.30 -5.23 27.39
CA LYS A 80 -2.73 -5.85 28.66
C LYS A 80 -1.66 -6.64 29.41
N THR A 81 -0.51 -6.93 28.81
CA THR A 81 0.53 -7.74 29.48
C THR A 81 1.48 -6.92 30.36
N MET A 82 1.69 -5.62 30.08
CA MET A 82 2.60 -4.79 30.88
C MET A 82 2.00 -4.32 32.21
N LYS A 83 0.68 -4.12 32.29
CA LYS A 83 0.01 -3.67 33.54
C LYS A 83 -0.07 -4.77 34.61
N LYS A 84 0.09 -6.05 34.26
CA LYS A 84 0.04 -7.16 35.24
C LYS A 84 1.40 -7.46 35.89
N MET A 85 2.49 -6.86 35.41
CA MET A 85 3.80 -6.95 36.08
C MET A 85 4.03 -5.85 37.12
N GLU A 86 3.13 -4.85 37.18
CA GLU A 86 3.18 -3.75 38.16
C GLU A 86 2.18 -3.91 39.33
N VAL A 87 1.39 -5.00 39.38
CA VAL A 87 0.45 -5.29 40.49
C VAL A 87 0.75 -6.61 41.18
#